data_AF-A0A7V4UC69-F1
#
_entry.id   AF-A0A7V4UC69-F1
#
_cell.length_a   1.000
_cell.length_b   1.000
_cell.length_c   1.000
_cell.angle_alpha   90.00
_cell.angle_beta   90.00
_cell.angle_gamma   90.00
#
_symmetry.space_group_name_H-M   'P 1'
#
loop_
_entity.id
_entity.type
_entity.pdbx_description
1 polymer ?
#
loop_
_entity_poly.entity_id
_entity_poly.type
_entity_poly.pdbx_seq_one_letter_code
_entity_poly.pdbx_strand_id
1 'polypeptide(L)'
;MRAPATGAVMSIRSACWATAIALLAAALPSAAHDSWVVLDRGSAAPGDAVRAAFITSEHFPRSAHATQPDRVAEWIVLGPGGRQAITDFAIDGTELAASFRAQQSGTLVVAVALKPRPIEMARDRFVDYLRSERADEALRQLETRGVGPQKEHYTKFAKAYLRVGDSGSECPPVGHRLEIVPLSDPATWQPNRPVRVRVMLEGRPLADALVSSGRDGLPQHGYAQTASTDRHGDVEFTFDRPGLWFLRTHRIAASSRADADHGWESWWASMTFRVGDGSDLEQVLTEVAAIHGMAGPWAVAGYRMGRRALQEMGMKRGSFDLIVTHECPPQVQYSCIADGVQAATGASAGKLNLIVREAPAEQMRTTFARKSTGETVIMELTPAFRRRFLNVPYDKLEAAGREVAAMPDGELFRVAISDGGAPGGPTTGGR
;
A
#
# COMPACT_ATOMS: atom_id res chain seq x y z
N MET A 1 -57.72 72.09 3.99
CA MET A 1 -57.84 71.85 5.44
C MET A 1 -57.74 70.35 5.69
N ARG A 2 -56.80 69.94 6.55
CA ARG A 2 -56.59 68.61 7.17
C ARG A 2 -56.20 67.42 6.28
N ALA A 3 -54.94 67.01 6.43
CA ALA A 3 -54.45 65.62 6.38
C ALA A 3 -54.30 65.10 7.85
N PRO A 4 -53.76 63.89 8.17
CA PRO A 4 -53.31 62.74 7.35
C PRO A 4 -53.67 61.35 8.00
N ALA A 5 -52.92 60.29 7.59
CA ALA A 5 -52.78 58.91 8.12
C ALA A 5 -53.74 57.86 7.52
N THR A 6 -53.39 56.64 7.12
CA THR A 6 -52.21 55.73 7.21
C THR A 6 -52.50 54.59 6.20
N GLY A 7 -51.59 54.07 5.36
CA GLY A 7 -50.46 53.22 5.71
C GLY A 7 -50.84 51.72 5.74
N ALA A 8 -50.54 50.96 4.67
CA ALA A 8 -50.19 49.52 4.72
C ALA A 8 -49.79 48.99 3.33
N VAL A 9 -48.50 48.76 3.15
CA VAL A 9 -47.92 47.93 2.08
C VAL A 9 -48.10 46.48 2.48
N MET A 10 -48.70 45.67 1.61
CA MET A 10 -48.97 44.26 1.89
C MET A 10 -47.67 43.45 1.80
N SER A 11 -47.27 42.87 2.93
CA SER A 11 -46.08 42.02 3.06
C SER A 11 -46.37 40.63 2.47
N ILE A 12 -45.39 40.11 1.72
CA ILE A 12 -45.39 38.76 1.15
C ILE A 12 -45.25 37.78 2.32
N ARG A 13 -46.31 37.03 2.59
CA ARG A 13 -46.33 35.97 3.60
C ARG A 13 -45.55 34.76 3.11
N SER A 14 -44.59 34.39 3.97
CA SER A 14 -43.83 33.16 4.02
C SER A 14 -44.66 31.91 3.76
N ALA A 15 -44.22 31.08 2.80
CA ALA A 15 -44.54 29.67 2.76
C ALA A 15 -43.21 28.90 2.81
N CYS A 16 -42.87 28.41 3.99
CA CYS A 16 -41.78 27.47 4.21
C CYS A 16 -42.04 26.18 3.42
N TRP A 17 -41.35 26.00 2.30
CA TRP A 17 -41.13 24.68 1.73
C TRP A 17 -39.67 24.33 2.02
N ALA A 18 -39.45 23.69 3.17
CA ALA A 18 -38.21 22.99 3.45
C ALA A 18 -38.20 21.75 2.55
N THR A 19 -37.66 21.89 1.34
CA THR A 19 -37.35 20.76 0.47
C THR A 19 -36.17 20.03 1.09
N ALA A 20 -36.45 19.08 1.99
CA ALA A 20 -35.51 18.05 2.36
C ALA A 20 -35.26 17.20 1.11
N ILE A 21 -34.23 17.56 0.35
CA ILE A 21 -33.65 16.69 -0.67
C ILE A 21 -33.03 15.53 0.09
N ALA A 22 -33.83 14.50 0.35
CA ALA A 22 -33.32 13.18 0.67
C ALA A 22 -32.63 12.66 -0.59
N LEU A 23 -31.32 12.91 -0.70
CA LEU A 23 -30.43 12.11 -1.53
C LEU A 23 -30.53 10.68 -0.99
N LEU A 24 -31.48 9.89 -1.52
CA LEU A 24 -31.43 8.44 -1.45
C LEU A 24 -30.18 8.04 -2.25
N ALA A 25 -29.01 8.06 -1.60
CA ALA A 25 -27.91 7.24 -2.05
C ALA A 25 -28.46 5.81 -2.03
N ALA A 26 -28.71 5.24 -3.20
CA ALA A 26 -29.13 3.85 -3.31
C ALA A 26 -28.00 3.02 -2.68
N ALA A 27 -28.20 2.55 -1.45
CA ALA A 27 -27.27 1.66 -0.80
C ALA A 27 -27.08 0.46 -1.72
N LEU A 28 -25.84 0.28 -2.19
CA LEU A 28 -25.50 -0.85 -3.04
C LEU A 28 -25.66 -2.14 -2.22
N PRO A 29 -25.97 -3.27 -2.88
CA PRO A 29 -26.03 -4.55 -2.18
C PRO A 29 -24.67 -4.83 -1.55
N SER A 30 -24.64 -5.30 -0.30
CA SER A 30 -23.39 -5.75 0.34
C SER A 30 -22.65 -6.84 -0.46
N ALA A 31 -23.34 -7.53 -1.37
CA ALA A 31 -22.72 -8.45 -2.32
C ALA A 31 -21.72 -7.75 -3.27
N ALA A 32 -21.93 -6.48 -3.62
CA ALA A 32 -21.05 -5.68 -4.47
C ALA A 32 -19.78 -5.18 -3.76
N HIS A 33 -19.66 -5.41 -2.44
CA HIS A 33 -18.45 -5.04 -1.70
C HIS A 33 -17.26 -5.78 -2.27
N ASP A 34 -16.18 -5.06 -2.53
CA ASP A 34 -14.93 -5.69 -2.92
C ASP A 34 -14.37 -6.54 -1.78
N SER A 35 -13.52 -7.50 -2.13
CA SER A 35 -12.81 -8.30 -1.13
C SER A 35 -11.35 -8.36 -1.47
N TRP A 36 -10.49 -8.27 -0.45
CA TRP A 36 -9.05 -8.19 -0.62
C TRP A 36 -8.36 -9.02 0.45
N VAL A 37 -7.19 -9.56 0.11
CA VAL A 37 -6.20 -9.98 1.08
C VAL A 37 -5.21 -8.84 1.22
N VAL A 38 -4.91 -8.39 2.43
CA VAL A 38 -3.95 -7.32 2.71
C VAL A 38 -2.86 -7.88 3.60
N LEU A 39 -1.61 -7.67 3.19
CA LEU A 39 -0.44 -8.07 3.98
C LEU A 39 0.07 -6.88 4.79
N ASP A 40 0.55 -7.14 6.00
CA ASP A 40 1.16 -6.14 6.87
C ASP A 40 2.44 -5.53 6.27
N ARG A 41 3.05 -6.23 5.30
CA ARG A 41 4.29 -5.84 4.62
C ARG A 41 4.29 -6.23 3.14
N GLY A 42 5.13 -5.56 2.35
CA GLY A 42 5.35 -5.85 0.91
C GLY A 42 6.58 -6.71 0.63
N SER A 43 7.48 -6.80 1.61
CA SER A 43 8.68 -7.63 1.57
C SER A 43 8.91 -8.28 2.94
N ALA A 44 9.61 -9.40 2.94
CA ALA A 44 9.97 -10.17 4.13
C ALA A 44 11.35 -10.82 3.95
N ALA A 45 12.06 -11.04 5.05
CA ALA A 45 13.21 -11.94 5.05
C ALA A 45 12.76 -13.40 5.20
N PRO A 46 13.54 -14.39 4.73
CA PRO A 46 13.29 -15.79 5.03
C PRO A 46 13.14 -16.03 6.55
N GLY A 47 12.04 -16.66 6.94
CA GLY A 47 11.68 -16.97 8.32
C GLY A 47 10.78 -15.93 9.00
N ASP A 48 10.61 -14.73 8.43
CA ASP A 48 9.74 -13.69 8.98
C ASP A 48 8.28 -14.17 9.09
N ALA A 49 7.63 -13.75 10.17
CA ALA A 49 6.18 -13.88 10.30
C ALA A 49 5.49 -12.77 9.50
N VAL A 50 4.48 -13.14 8.73
CA VAL A 50 3.66 -12.26 7.90
C VAL A 50 2.22 -12.40 8.33
N ARG A 51 1.54 -11.27 8.56
CA ARG A 51 0.10 -11.25 8.83
C ARG A 51 -0.64 -10.98 7.53
N ALA A 52 -1.63 -11.80 7.24
CA ALA A 52 -2.56 -11.63 6.12
C ALA A 52 -3.97 -11.39 6.66
N ALA A 53 -4.60 -10.29 6.25
CA ALA A 53 -5.98 -9.95 6.57
C ALA A 53 -6.86 -10.10 5.34
N PHE A 54 -7.90 -10.93 5.42
CA PHE A 54 -8.99 -10.95 4.46
C PHE A 54 -10.09 -9.98 4.90
N ILE A 55 -10.44 -9.07 4.01
CA ILE A 55 -11.42 -8.01 4.23
C ILE A 55 -12.45 -8.00 3.10
N THR A 56 -13.70 -7.69 3.43
CA THR A 56 -14.76 -7.34 2.48
C THR A 56 -15.30 -5.97 2.87
N SER A 57 -15.25 -4.98 1.98
CA SER A 57 -15.61 -3.59 2.31
C SER A 57 -15.85 -2.73 1.07
N GLU A 58 -16.45 -1.56 1.27
CA GLU A 58 -16.53 -0.46 0.30
C GLU A 58 -15.31 0.46 0.36
N HIS A 59 -14.53 0.38 1.44
CA HIS A 59 -13.36 1.21 1.71
C HIS A 59 -12.11 0.35 1.80
N PHE A 60 -11.22 0.46 0.82
CA PHE A 60 -9.92 -0.17 0.92
C PHE A 60 -8.97 0.64 1.84
N PRO A 61 -8.12 0.03 2.69
CA PRO A 61 -8.01 -1.40 3.02
C PRO A 61 -8.68 -1.74 4.36
N ARG A 62 -9.80 -1.10 4.71
CA ARG A 62 -10.42 -1.22 6.03
C ARG A 62 -11.81 -1.82 5.94
N SER A 63 -12.14 -2.77 6.82
CA SER A 63 -13.51 -3.25 6.94
C SER A 63 -14.15 -2.83 8.26
N ALA A 64 -15.47 -2.67 8.23
CA ALA A 64 -16.30 -2.51 9.42
C ALA A 64 -16.68 -3.85 10.06
N HIS A 65 -16.62 -4.96 9.31
CA HIS A 65 -17.05 -6.28 9.76
C HIS A 65 -16.17 -7.40 9.21
N ALA A 66 -15.83 -8.35 10.07
CA ALA A 66 -15.06 -9.51 9.69
C ALA A 66 -15.90 -10.51 8.86
N THR A 67 -15.26 -11.15 7.88
CA THR A 67 -15.83 -12.32 7.22
C THR A 67 -15.77 -13.51 8.17
N GLN A 68 -16.87 -14.28 8.28
CA GLN A 68 -16.90 -15.46 9.14
C GLN A 68 -15.98 -16.57 8.60
N PRO A 69 -15.21 -17.27 9.46
CA PRO A 69 -14.27 -18.31 9.04
C PRO A 69 -14.90 -19.43 8.19
N ASP A 70 -16.15 -19.79 8.47
CA ASP A 70 -16.90 -20.83 7.76
C ASP A 70 -17.18 -20.49 6.28
N ARG A 71 -17.04 -19.22 5.90
CA ARG A 71 -17.15 -18.75 4.51
C ARG A 71 -15.92 -19.08 3.68
N VAL A 72 -14.78 -19.35 4.28
CA VAL A 72 -13.54 -19.68 3.55
C VAL A 72 -13.68 -21.08 2.97
N ALA A 73 -13.53 -21.20 1.65
CA ALA A 73 -13.39 -22.48 0.96
C ALA A 73 -11.92 -22.89 0.91
N GLU A 74 -11.04 -21.91 0.77
CA GLU A 74 -9.60 -22.12 0.67
C GLU A 74 -8.84 -20.87 1.13
N TRP A 75 -7.74 -21.09 1.85
CA TRP A 75 -6.71 -20.09 2.10
C TRP A 75 -5.35 -20.77 1.93
N ILE A 76 -4.51 -20.22 1.05
CA ILE A 76 -3.20 -20.80 0.72
C ILE A 76 -2.11 -19.74 0.65
N VAL A 77 -0.88 -20.22 0.74
CA VAL A 77 0.32 -19.56 0.22
C VAL A 77 0.86 -20.43 -0.92
N LEU A 78 1.18 -19.80 -2.05
CA LEU A 78 1.87 -20.41 -3.17
C LEU A 78 3.20 -19.69 -3.40
N GLY A 79 4.28 -20.43 -3.57
CA GLY A 79 5.60 -19.89 -3.88
C GLY A 79 6.59 -20.95 -4.34
N PRO A 80 7.90 -20.68 -4.32
CA PRO A 80 8.92 -21.63 -4.78
C PRO A 80 8.95 -22.98 -4.04
N GLY A 81 8.53 -23.03 -2.77
CA GLY A 81 8.37 -24.31 -2.06
C GLY A 81 7.05 -25.02 -2.29
N GLY A 82 6.24 -24.55 -3.24
CA GLY A 82 4.96 -25.13 -3.60
C GLY A 82 3.77 -24.50 -2.89
N ARG A 83 2.66 -25.24 -2.90
CA ARG A 83 1.35 -24.82 -2.37
C ARG A 83 1.21 -25.30 -0.93
N GLN A 84 0.91 -24.38 -0.01
CA GLN A 84 0.63 -24.68 1.39
C GLN A 84 -0.73 -24.10 1.80
N ALA A 85 -1.55 -24.90 2.49
CA ALA A 85 -2.79 -24.42 3.09
C ALA A 85 -2.52 -23.63 4.38
N ILE A 86 -3.27 -22.54 4.57
CA ILE A 86 -3.41 -21.82 5.82
C ILE A 86 -4.72 -22.28 6.47
N THR A 87 -4.61 -23.02 7.56
CA THR A 87 -5.77 -23.54 8.30
C THR A 87 -6.03 -22.79 9.61
N ASP A 88 -5.02 -22.10 10.13
CA ASP A 88 -5.11 -21.32 11.37
C ASP A 88 -5.38 -19.85 11.02
N PHE A 89 -6.66 -19.51 11.01
CA PHE A 89 -7.14 -18.16 10.79
C PHE A 89 -8.36 -17.91 11.68
N ALA A 90 -8.48 -16.69 12.17
CA ALA A 90 -9.51 -16.30 13.13
C ALA A 90 -9.95 -14.86 12.88
N ILE A 91 -11.10 -14.51 13.44
CA ILE A 91 -11.54 -13.11 13.46
C ILE A 91 -10.61 -12.32 14.39
N ASP A 92 -10.08 -11.22 13.89
CA ASP A 92 -9.24 -10.27 14.61
C ASP A 92 -9.80 -8.86 14.37
N GLY A 93 -10.52 -8.34 15.38
CA GLY A 93 -11.27 -7.09 15.25
C GLY A 93 -12.34 -7.16 14.16
N THR A 94 -12.16 -6.36 13.10
CA THR A 94 -13.08 -6.29 11.94
C THR A 94 -12.56 -7.03 10.72
N GLU A 95 -11.53 -7.87 10.88
CA GLU A 95 -10.87 -8.60 9.80
C GLU A 95 -10.92 -10.12 10.07
N LEU A 96 -10.78 -10.93 9.02
CA LEU A 96 -10.40 -12.33 9.18
C LEU A 96 -8.90 -12.42 8.95
N ALA A 97 -8.13 -12.82 9.96
CA ALA A 97 -6.68 -12.77 9.92
C ALA A 97 -6.04 -14.15 10.02
N ALA A 98 -4.91 -14.30 9.34
CA ALA A 98 -4.01 -15.44 9.44
C ALA A 98 -2.57 -14.94 9.59
N SER A 99 -1.72 -15.79 10.14
CA SER A 99 -0.26 -15.56 10.15
C SER A 99 0.46 -16.78 9.58
N PHE A 100 1.48 -16.53 8.77
CA PHE A 100 2.33 -17.58 8.21
C PHE A 100 3.79 -17.13 8.25
N ARG A 101 4.72 -18.07 8.06
CA ARG A 101 6.15 -17.76 7.95
C ARG A 101 6.60 -17.83 6.50
N ALA A 102 7.28 -16.79 6.05
CA ALA A 102 7.85 -16.69 4.71
C ALA A 102 9.15 -17.50 4.63
N GLN A 103 9.10 -18.81 4.39
CA GLN A 103 10.28 -19.69 4.51
C GLN A 103 11.25 -19.60 3.33
N GLN A 104 10.75 -19.65 2.09
CA GLN A 104 11.62 -19.64 0.90
C GLN A 104 11.68 -18.25 0.26
N SER A 105 12.88 -17.87 -0.17
CA SER A 105 13.09 -16.68 -1.01
C SER A 105 12.36 -16.84 -2.36
N GLY A 106 11.83 -15.73 -2.86
CA GLY A 106 11.00 -15.68 -4.06
C GLY A 106 9.74 -14.87 -3.85
N THR A 107 8.83 -14.92 -4.80
CA THR A 107 7.55 -14.23 -4.72
C THR A 107 6.48 -15.19 -4.23
N LEU A 108 5.84 -14.84 -3.13
CA LEU A 108 4.72 -15.57 -2.56
C LEU A 108 3.40 -14.94 -3.00
N VAL A 109 2.43 -15.80 -3.30
CA VAL A 109 1.04 -15.45 -3.55
C VAL A 109 0.21 -15.98 -2.39
N VAL A 110 -0.37 -15.08 -1.59
CA VAL A 110 -1.33 -15.44 -0.56
C VAL A 110 -2.72 -15.32 -1.17
N ALA A 111 -3.47 -16.42 -1.23
CA ALA A 111 -4.73 -16.49 -1.95
C ALA A 111 -5.86 -17.03 -1.09
N VAL A 112 -7.04 -16.39 -1.19
CA VAL A 112 -8.27 -16.77 -0.50
C VAL A 112 -9.38 -16.97 -1.51
N ALA A 113 -10.15 -18.05 -1.36
CA ALA A 113 -11.42 -18.27 -2.03
C ALA A 113 -12.54 -18.47 -1.00
N LEU A 114 -13.66 -17.78 -1.20
CA LEU A 114 -14.87 -18.01 -0.40
C LEU A 114 -15.76 -19.09 -1.02
N LYS A 115 -16.59 -19.73 -0.19
CA LYS A 115 -17.69 -20.59 -0.64
C LYS A 115 -18.72 -19.74 -1.40
N PRO A 116 -19.31 -20.27 -2.50
CA PRO A 116 -20.41 -19.62 -3.20
C PRO A 116 -21.54 -19.28 -2.24
N ARG A 117 -22.17 -18.12 -2.43
CA ARG A 117 -23.31 -17.69 -1.60
C ARG A 117 -24.47 -17.23 -2.47
N PRO A 118 -25.70 -17.69 -2.20
CA PRO A 118 -26.89 -17.11 -2.81
C PRO A 118 -27.13 -15.69 -2.31
N ILE A 119 -27.57 -14.85 -3.22
CA ILE A 119 -28.29 -13.61 -2.95
C ILE A 119 -29.48 -13.53 -3.89
N GLU A 120 -30.61 -13.08 -3.37
CA GLU A 120 -31.80 -12.80 -4.17
C GLU A 120 -32.09 -11.31 -4.11
N MET A 121 -32.38 -10.72 -5.27
CA MET A 121 -32.65 -9.29 -5.40
C MET A 121 -33.90 -9.06 -6.23
N ALA A 122 -34.64 -8.00 -5.93
CA ALA A 122 -35.68 -7.49 -6.82
C ALA A 122 -35.07 -7.13 -8.18
N ARG A 123 -35.81 -7.33 -9.27
CA ARG A 123 -35.29 -7.19 -10.64
C ARG A 123 -34.77 -5.79 -10.93
N ASP A 124 -35.46 -4.75 -10.47
CA ASP A 124 -35.04 -3.35 -10.59
C ASP A 124 -33.69 -3.10 -9.90
N ARG A 125 -33.53 -3.60 -8.67
CA ARG A 125 -32.26 -3.55 -7.92
C ARG A 125 -31.16 -4.34 -8.61
N PHE A 126 -31.49 -5.48 -9.21
CA PHE A 126 -30.54 -6.28 -9.98
C PHE A 126 -30.08 -5.55 -11.24
N VAL A 127 -30.99 -4.86 -11.96
CA VAL A 127 -30.66 -4.00 -13.09
C VAL A 127 -29.71 -2.87 -12.66
N ASP A 128 -29.98 -2.19 -11.55
CA ASP A 128 -29.11 -1.13 -11.03
C ASP A 128 -27.72 -1.66 -10.65
N TYR A 129 -27.67 -2.84 -10.03
CA TYR A 129 -26.44 -3.55 -9.72
C TYR A 129 -25.63 -3.86 -10.99
N LEU A 130 -26.24 -4.48 -12.01
CA LEU A 130 -25.57 -4.78 -13.27
C LEU A 130 -25.05 -3.52 -13.98
N ARG A 131 -25.80 -2.41 -13.93
CA ARG A 131 -25.36 -1.12 -14.48
C ARG A 131 -24.16 -0.56 -13.71
N SER A 132 -24.18 -0.62 -12.38
CA SER A 132 -23.07 -0.13 -11.56
C SER A 132 -21.77 -0.92 -11.82
N GLU A 133 -21.90 -2.22 -12.06
CA GLU A 133 -20.79 -3.13 -12.39
C GLU A 133 -20.43 -3.14 -13.89
N ARG A 134 -21.13 -2.36 -14.72
CA ARG A 134 -20.96 -2.30 -16.19
C ARG A 134 -21.05 -3.68 -16.86
N ALA A 135 -21.98 -4.51 -16.39
CA ALA A 135 -22.19 -5.87 -16.84
C ALA A 135 -23.16 -5.92 -18.05
N ASP A 136 -22.79 -5.27 -19.16
CA ASP A 136 -23.66 -5.07 -20.33
C ASP A 136 -24.16 -6.39 -20.96
N GLU A 137 -23.34 -7.43 -20.95
CA GLU A 137 -23.73 -8.75 -21.44
C GLU A 137 -24.82 -9.39 -20.55
N ALA A 138 -24.71 -9.26 -19.23
CA ALA A 138 -25.73 -9.74 -18.32
C ALA A 138 -27.02 -8.91 -18.45
N LEU A 139 -26.94 -7.60 -18.70
CA LEU A 139 -28.12 -6.78 -18.99
C LEU A 139 -28.87 -7.29 -20.24
N ARG A 140 -28.16 -7.62 -21.32
CA ARG A 140 -28.77 -8.23 -22.51
C ARG A 140 -29.40 -9.59 -22.21
N GLN A 141 -28.70 -10.46 -21.47
CA GLN A 141 -29.23 -11.77 -21.08
C GLN A 141 -30.48 -11.66 -20.20
N LEU A 142 -30.60 -10.61 -19.39
CA LEU A 142 -31.74 -10.37 -18.51
C LEU A 142 -33.03 -10.00 -19.28
N GLU A 143 -32.94 -9.43 -20.49
CA GLU A 143 -34.09 -9.04 -21.31
C GLU A 143 -34.97 -10.24 -21.68
N THR A 144 -34.36 -11.40 -21.87
CA THR A 144 -35.05 -12.66 -22.24
C THR A 144 -35.46 -13.50 -21.03
N ARG A 145 -35.27 -12.99 -19.81
CA ARG A 145 -35.52 -13.71 -18.55
C ARG A 145 -36.71 -13.17 -17.79
N GLY A 146 -37.29 -14.03 -16.95
CA GLY A 146 -38.51 -13.76 -16.18
C GLY A 146 -38.44 -12.48 -15.33
N VAL A 147 -39.57 -11.80 -15.18
CA VAL A 147 -39.70 -10.50 -14.50
C VAL A 147 -39.61 -10.54 -12.97
N GLY A 148 -39.52 -11.75 -12.39
CA GLY A 148 -39.45 -11.95 -10.94
C GLY A 148 -38.09 -11.60 -10.33
N PRO A 149 -37.92 -11.84 -9.01
CA PRO A 149 -36.64 -11.71 -8.33
C PRO A 149 -35.52 -12.50 -9.03
N GLN A 150 -34.31 -11.95 -9.00
CA GLN A 150 -33.14 -12.55 -9.61
C GLN A 150 -32.28 -13.16 -8.50
N LYS A 151 -32.04 -14.46 -8.57
CA LYS A 151 -31.16 -15.19 -7.66
C LYS A 151 -29.79 -15.40 -8.28
N GLU A 152 -28.77 -14.94 -7.59
CA GLU A 152 -27.36 -14.97 -7.97
C GLU A 152 -26.57 -15.81 -6.98
N HIS A 153 -25.67 -16.66 -7.48
CA HIS A 153 -24.63 -17.29 -6.69
C HIS A 153 -23.29 -16.61 -6.96
N TYR A 154 -22.81 -15.85 -5.97
CA TYR A 154 -21.54 -15.14 -6.08
C TYR A 154 -20.41 -15.87 -5.37
N THR A 155 -19.20 -15.79 -5.94
CA THR A 155 -17.96 -16.30 -5.34
C THR A 155 -16.88 -15.23 -5.39
N LYS A 156 -16.10 -15.09 -4.33
CA LYS A 156 -15.04 -14.07 -4.24
C LYS A 156 -13.67 -14.73 -4.07
N PHE A 157 -12.73 -14.26 -4.87
CA PHE A 157 -11.33 -14.65 -4.89
C PHE A 157 -10.48 -13.41 -4.62
N ALA A 158 -9.51 -13.51 -3.72
CA ALA A 158 -8.62 -12.40 -3.39
C ALA A 158 -7.19 -12.89 -3.23
N LYS A 159 -6.23 -12.10 -3.74
CA LYS A 159 -4.81 -12.44 -3.70
C LYS A 159 -3.99 -11.27 -3.21
N ALA A 160 -2.86 -11.59 -2.61
CA ALA A 160 -1.81 -10.63 -2.29
C ALA A 160 -0.45 -11.19 -2.69
N TYR A 161 0.44 -10.31 -3.14
CA TYR A 161 1.81 -10.66 -3.55
C TYR A 161 2.81 -10.13 -2.53
N LEU A 162 3.78 -10.97 -2.15
CA LEU A 162 4.84 -10.65 -1.19
C LEU A 162 6.19 -11.06 -1.77
N ARG A 163 7.19 -10.18 -1.69
CA ARG A 163 8.58 -10.57 -1.95
C ARG A 163 9.23 -11.14 -0.70
N VAL A 164 9.91 -12.28 -0.83
CA VAL A 164 10.75 -12.87 0.23
C VAL A 164 12.20 -12.88 -0.23
N GLY A 165 13.08 -12.19 0.50
CA GLY A 165 14.48 -11.99 0.11
C GLY A 165 14.66 -11.22 -1.21
N ASP A 166 15.83 -11.36 -1.82
CA ASP A 166 16.24 -10.53 -2.98
C ASP A 166 15.89 -11.12 -4.35
N SER A 167 15.50 -12.40 -4.38
CA SER A 167 15.16 -13.09 -5.63
C SER A 167 13.67 -12.94 -5.92
N GLY A 168 13.33 -12.43 -7.11
CA GLY A 168 11.98 -12.56 -7.65
C GLY A 168 11.75 -13.95 -8.24
N SER A 169 10.49 -14.33 -8.42
CA SER A 169 10.11 -15.53 -9.16
C SER A 169 8.94 -15.26 -10.08
N GLU A 170 8.68 -16.19 -11.01
CA GLU A 170 7.41 -16.19 -11.75
C GLU A 170 6.23 -16.20 -10.77
N CYS A 171 5.13 -15.57 -11.19
CA CYS A 171 3.88 -15.49 -10.45
C CYS A 171 2.84 -16.38 -11.14
N PRO A 172 2.93 -17.71 -11.01
CA PRO A 172 2.00 -18.60 -11.69
C PRO A 172 0.56 -18.42 -11.17
N PRO A 173 -0.45 -18.71 -12.00
CA PRO A 173 -1.83 -18.71 -11.54
C PRO A 173 -2.04 -19.72 -10.41
N VAL A 174 -2.84 -19.36 -9.41
CA VAL A 174 -3.16 -20.24 -8.27
C VAL A 174 -4.30 -21.23 -8.58
N GLY A 175 -4.97 -21.05 -9.72
CA GLY A 175 -6.06 -21.91 -10.20
C GLY A 175 -7.46 -21.48 -9.72
N HIS A 176 -7.63 -20.21 -9.36
CA HIS A 176 -8.95 -19.68 -9.00
C HIS A 176 -9.83 -19.52 -10.24
N ARG A 177 -11.16 -19.65 -10.08
CA ARG A 177 -12.09 -19.66 -11.23
C ARG A 177 -12.03 -18.35 -11.99
N LEU A 178 -12.04 -17.20 -11.31
CA LEU A 178 -11.69 -15.90 -11.89
C LEU A 178 -10.41 -15.42 -11.22
N GLU A 179 -9.44 -14.99 -12.00
CA GLU A 179 -8.07 -14.76 -11.54
C GLU A 179 -7.41 -13.60 -12.29
N ILE A 180 -6.82 -12.65 -11.54
CA ILE A 180 -5.91 -11.63 -12.08
C ILE A 180 -4.48 -12.10 -11.78
N VAL A 181 -3.64 -12.22 -12.82
CA VAL A 181 -2.27 -12.71 -12.74
C VAL A 181 -1.31 -11.62 -13.25
N PRO A 182 -0.32 -11.18 -12.47
CA PRO A 182 0.67 -10.24 -12.95
C PRO A 182 1.61 -10.91 -13.95
N LEU A 183 1.95 -10.22 -15.04
CA LEU A 183 2.87 -10.73 -16.06
C LEU A 183 4.36 -10.51 -15.70
N SER A 184 4.62 -9.74 -14.65
CA SER A 184 5.93 -9.57 -14.03
C SER A 184 5.76 -9.41 -12.53
N ASP A 185 6.81 -9.66 -11.77
CA ASP A 185 6.75 -9.61 -10.31
C ASP A 185 6.32 -8.23 -9.79
N PRO A 186 5.17 -8.12 -9.07
CA PRO A 186 4.68 -6.86 -8.55
C PRO A 186 5.66 -6.12 -7.64
N ALA A 187 6.57 -6.82 -6.98
CA ALA A 187 7.58 -6.19 -6.13
C ALA A 187 8.64 -5.39 -6.91
N THR A 188 8.76 -5.62 -8.22
CA THR A 188 9.65 -4.84 -9.11
C THR A 188 8.96 -3.63 -9.73
N TRP A 189 7.64 -3.48 -9.55
CA TRP A 189 6.88 -2.41 -10.18
C TRP A 189 7.22 -1.06 -9.56
N GLN A 190 7.48 -0.08 -10.43
CA GLN A 190 7.83 1.28 -10.04
C GLN A 190 6.73 2.26 -10.46
N PRO A 191 6.61 3.41 -9.76
CA PRO A 191 5.72 4.47 -10.18
C PRO A 191 6.01 4.96 -11.60
N ASN A 192 4.97 5.38 -12.31
CA ASN A 192 5.01 5.95 -13.66
C ASN A 192 5.65 5.04 -14.72
N ARG A 193 5.68 3.73 -14.46
CA ARG A 193 6.06 2.70 -15.44
C ARG A 193 4.85 1.82 -15.77
N PRO A 194 4.65 1.46 -17.04
CA PRO A 194 3.56 0.56 -17.42
C PRO A 194 3.84 -0.85 -16.90
N VAL A 195 2.79 -1.50 -16.41
CA VAL A 195 2.82 -2.90 -16.00
C VAL A 195 1.61 -3.62 -16.58
N ARG A 196 1.74 -4.93 -16.78
CA ARG A 196 0.69 -5.74 -17.39
C ARG A 196 0.22 -6.85 -16.46
N VAL A 197 -1.07 -7.09 -16.49
CA VAL A 197 -1.71 -8.24 -15.84
C VAL A 197 -2.57 -8.98 -16.85
N ARG A 198 -2.84 -10.25 -16.59
CA ARG A 198 -3.76 -11.10 -17.35
C ARG A 198 -4.96 -11.48 -16.49
N VAL A 199 -6.15 -11.34 -17.03
CA VAL A 199 -7.38 -11.89 -16.44
C VAL A 199 -7.65 -13.27 -17.04
N MET A 200 -7.94 -14.23 -16.17
CA MET A 200 -8.25 -15.60 -16.53
C MET A 200 -9.60 -16.01 -15.95
N LEU A 201 -10.40 -16.72 -16.75
CA LEU A 201 -11.62 -17.40 -16.33
C LEU A 201 -11.46 -18.89 -16.64
N GLU A 202 -11.60 -19.73 -15.61
CA GLU A 202 -11.47 -21.19 -15.71
C GLU A 202 -10.14 -21.62 -16.35
N GLY A 203 -9.05 -20.93 -15.97
CA GLY A 203 -7.71 -21.20 -16.48
C GLY A 203 -7.46 -20.72 -17.92
N ARG A 204 -8.41 -20.01 -18.55
CA ARG A 204 -8.27 -19.47 -19.91
C ARG A 204 -8.23 -17.94 -19.88
N PRO A 205 -7.45 -17.27 -20.74
CA PRO A 205 -7.46 -15.82 -20.80
C PRO A 205 -8.86 -15.27 -21.13
N LEU A 206 -9.29 -14.23 -20.41
CA LEU A 206 -10.60 -13.60 -20.54
C LEU A 206 -10.46 -12.24 -21.23
N ALA A 207 -10.91 -12.16 -22.48
CA ALA A 207 -10.97 -10.91 -23.23
C ALA A 207 -12.14 -10.02 -22.79
N ASP A 208 -12.03 -8.72 -23.05
CA ASP A 208 -13.05 -7.70 -22.76
C ASP A 208 -13.47 -7.65 -21.27
N ALA A 209 -12.62 -8.14 -20.37
CA ALA A 209 -12.83 -8.08 -18.93
C ALA A 209 -12.51 -6.68 -18.44
N LEU A 210 -13.45 -6.04 -17.76
CA LEU A 210 -13.22 -4.75 -17.12
C LEU A 210 -12.37 -4.93 -15.86
N VAL A 211 -11.25 -4.22 -15.78
CA VAL A 211 -10.35 -4.22 -14.63
C VAL A 211 -10.22 -2.80 -14.12
N SER A 212 -10.37 -2.64 -12.81
CA SER A 212 -10.27 -1.34 -12.15
C SER A 212 -9.16 -1.35 -11.11
N SER A 213 -8.44 -0.24 -10.99
CA SER A 213 -7.40 -0.04 -9.98
C SER A 213 -7.84 0.91 -8.87
N GLY A 214 -7.43 0.63 -7.65
CA GLY A 214 -7.70 1.49 -6.49
C GLY A 214 -6.58 1.44 -5.45
N ARG A 215 -6.70 2.32 -4.45
CA ARG A 215 -5.78 2.49 -3.33
C ARG A 215 -6.50 3.13 -2.14
N ASP A 216 -5.83 3.21 -0.99
CA ASP A 216 -6.37 3.92 0.18
C ASP A 216 -6.61 5.40 -0.12
N GLY A 217 -7.63 5.97 0.54
CA GLY A 217 -8.00 7.38 0.45
C GLY A 217 -8.77 7.78 -0.82
N LEU A 218 -9.09 6.84 -1.72
CA LEU A 218 -10.04 7.10 -2.80
C LEU A 218 -11.48 7.02 -2.28
N PRO A 219 -12.42 7.80 -2.85
CA PRO A 219 -13.84 7.68 -2.51
C PRO A 219 -14.36 6.28 -2.86
N GLN A 220 -15.49 5.90 -2.24
CA GLN A 220 -16.16 4.64 -2.52
C GLN A 220 -16.43 4.48 -4.02
N HIS A 221 -16.06 3.31 -4.58
CA HIS A 221 -16.11 3.03 -6.02
C HIS A 221 -15.38 4.07 -6.91
N GLY A 222 -14.51 4.89 -6.32
CA GLY A 222 -13.59 5.78 -7.00
C GLY A 222 -12.37 4.99 -7.41
N TYR A 223 -12.35 4.53 -8.66
CA TYR A 223 -11.18 3.85 -9.22
C TYR A 223 -10.22 4.86 -9.85
N ALA A 224 -8.91 4.65 -9.64
CA ALA A 224 -7.89 5.52 -10.22
C ALA A 224 -7.79 5.32 -11.74
N GLN A 225 -7.91 4.06 -12.19
CA GLN A 225 -7.93 3.70 -13.61
C GLN A 225 -8.95 2.58 -13.82
N THR A 226 -9.48 2.47 -15.04
CA THR A 226 -10.29 1.34 -15.46
C THR A 226 -10.04 1.08 -16.94
N ALA A 227 -9.74 -0.16 -17.30
CA ALA A 227 -9.42 -0.58 -18.65
C ALA A 227 -9.95 -2.00 -18.91
N SER A 228 -10.17 -2.33 -20.17
CA SER A 228 -10.60 -3.67 -20.58
C SER A 228 -9.42 -4.49 -21.08
N THR A 229 -9.47 -5.80 -20.84
CA THR A 229 -8.47 -6.73 -21.37
C THR A 229 -8.58 -6.90 -22.88
N ASP A 230 -7.42 -7.12 -23.52
CA ASP A 230 -7.34 -7.48 -24.93
C ASP A 230 -7.73 -8.95 -25.20
N ARG A 231 -7.61 -9.39 -26.46
CA ARG A 231 -7.89 -10.78 -26.88
C ARG A 231 -7.03 -11.85 -26.20
N HIS A 232 -5.89 -11.46 -25.62
CA HIS A 232 -4.99 -12.33 -24.86
C HIS A 232 -5.31 -12.31 -23.36
N GLY A 233 -6.37 -11.61 -22.97
CA GLY A 233 -6.76 -11.38 -21.57
C GLY A 233 -5.84 -10.40 -20.86
N ASP A 234 -4.97 -9.67 -21.57
CA ASP A 234 -3.98 -8.79 -20.98
C ASP A 234 -4.50 -7.35 -20.89
N VAL A 235 -4.12 -6.63 -19.84
CA VAL A 235 -4.43 -5.20 -19.66
C VAL A 235 -3.24 -4.49 -19.02
N GLU A 236 -3.02 -3.23 -19.41
CA GLU A 236 -1.92 -2.38 -18.92
C GLU A 236 -2.42 -1.34 -17.92
N PHE A 237 -1.62 -1.08 -16.89
CA PHE A 237 -1.82 -0.02 -15.91
C PHE A 237 -0.52 0.74 -15.66
N THR A 238 -0.63 2.02 -15.28
CA THR A 238 0.49 2.82 -14.80
C THR A 238 0.16 3.41 -13.44
N PHE A 239 0.89 3.04 -12.40
CA PHE A 239 0.63 3.53 -11.04
C PHE A 239 1.43 4.81 -10.78
N ASP A 240 0.79 5.88 -10.33
CA ASP A 240 1.39 7.22 -10.28
C ASP A 240 2.28 7.48 -9.06
N ARG A 241 2.23 6.60 -8.05
CA ARG A 241 2.95 6.76 -6.78
C ARG A 241 3.23 5.42 -6.08
N PRO A 242 4.20 5.38 -5.16
CA PRO A 242 4.42 4.22 -4.30
C PRO A 242 3.25 3.93 -3.37
N GLY A 243 3.22 2.71 -2.83
CA GLY A 243 2.32 2.29 -1.76
C GLY A 243 1.47 1.07 -2.12
N LEU A 244 0.45 0.81 -1.29
CA LEU A 244 -0.47 -0.32 -1.45
C LEU A 244 -1.57 0.00 -2.47
N TRP A 245 -1.68 -0.86 -3.47
CA TRP A 245 -2.67 -0.79 -4.54
C TRP A 245 -3.45 -2.10 -4.63
N PHE A 246 -4.60 -2.04 -5.30
CA PHE A 246 -5.31 -3.22 -5.75
C PHE A 246 -5.78 -3.10 -7.19
N LEU A 247 -5.96 -4.26 -7.82
CA LEU A 247 -6.75 -4.44 -9.03
C LEU A 247 -7.94 -5.32 -8.70
N ARG A 248 -9.09 -5.05 -9.33
CA ARG A 248 -10.31 -5.85 -9.20
C ARG A 248 -10.98 -6.06 -10.55
N THR A 249 -11.67 -7.19 -10.67
CA THR A 249 -12.55 -7.50 -11.81
C THR A 249 -13.73 -8.32 -11.32
N HIS A 250 -14.82 -8.25 -12.09
CA HIS A 250 -16.08 -8.92 -11.81
C HIS A 250 -16.65 -9.48 -13.11
N ARG A 251 -17.15 -10.72 -13.04
CA ARG A 251 -17.87 -11.34 -14.15
C ARG A 251 -19.15 -11.96 -13.62
N ILE A 252 -20.26 -11.63 -14.26
CA ILE A 252 -21.57 -12.23 -14.02
C ILE A 252 -22.14 -12.76 -15.32
N ALA A 253 -22.76 -13.93 -15.26
CA ALA A 253 -23.38 -14.59 -16.40
C ALA A 253 -24.63 -15.35 -15.98
N ALA A 254 -25.53 -15.56 -16.93
CA ALA A 254 -26.60 -16.54 -16.82
C ALA A 254 -26.03 -17.91 -16.41
N SER A 255 -26.64 -18.54 -15.41
CA SER A 255 -26.34 -19.92 -15.06
C SER A 255 -26.58 -20.82 -16.28
N SER A 256 -25.57 -21.63 -16.62
CA SER A 256 -25.62 -22.59 -17.72
C SER A 256 -26.27 -23.91 -17.32
N ARG A 257 -26.58 -24.08 -16.03
CA ARG A 257 -27.16 -25.29 -15.44
C ARG A 257 -28.68 -25.24 -15.46
N ALA A 258 -29.31 -26.17 -16.17
CA ALA A 258 -30.77 -26.29 -16.25
C ALA A 258 -31.42 -26.67 -14.89
N ASP A 259 -30.65 -27.28 -13.99
CA ASP A 259 -31.07 -27.71 -12.65
C ASP A 259 -30.69 -26.70 -11.54
N ALA A 260 -30.07 -25.57 -11.89
CA ALA A 260 -29.64 -24.60 -10.89
C ALA A 260 -30.85 -23.95 -10.21
N ASP A 261 -30.78 -23.86 -8.88
CA ASP A 261 -31.74 -23.14 -8.05
C ASP A 261 -31.54 -21.61 -8.10
N HIS A 262 -30.67 -21.11 -8.99
CA HIS A 262 -30.27 -19.73 -9.18
C HIS A 262 -30.14 -19.40 -10.67
N GLY A 263 -30.53 -18.18 -11.04
CA GLY A 263 -30.49 -17.73 -12.44
C GLY A 263 -29.11 -17.25 -12.87
N TRP A 264 -28.28 -16.79 -11.95
CA TRP A 264 -27.03 -16.09 -12.26
C TRP A 264 -25.86 -16.65 -11.45
N GLU A 265 -24.70 -16.74 -12.08
CA GLU A 265 -23.44 -16.99 -11.40
C GLU A 265 -22.54 -15.77 -11.56
N SER A 266 -21.87 -15.37 -10.47
CA SER A 266 -20.87 -14.31 -10.50
C SER A 266 -19.58 -14.68 -9.79
N TRP A 267 -18.49 -14.10 -10.28
CA TRP A 267 -17.16 -14.28 -9.74
C TRP A 267 -16.49 -12.92 -9.62
N TRP A 268 -15.89 -12.69 -8.47
CA TRP A 268 -15.11 -11.49 -8.16
C TRP A 268 -13.67 -11.93 -7.97
N ALA A 269 -12.73 -11.19 -8.57
CA ALA A 269 -11.32 -11.41 -8.34
C ALA A 269 -10.64 -10.09 -8.02
N SER A 270 -9.79 -10.11 -7.00
CA SER A 270 -8.89 -9.00 -6.68
C SER A 270 -7.46 -9.48 -6.49
N MET A 271 -6.53 -8.56 -6.73
CA MET A 271 -5.15 -8.69 -6.27
C MET A 271 -4.70 -7.41 -5.58
N THR A 272 -4.03 -7.54 -4.45
CA THR A 272 -3.31 -6.45 -3.79
C THR A 272 -1.81 -6.63 -3.97
N PHE A 273 -1.11 -5.51 -4.04
CA PHE A 273 0.33 -5.47 -4.23
C PHE A 273 0.84 -4.10 -3.83
N ARG A 274 2.14 -4.01 -3.63
CA ARG A 274 2.81 -2.77 -3.29
C ARG A 274 3.69 -2.32 -4.44
N VAL A 275 3.45 -1.10 -4.92
CA VAL A 275 4.28 -0.45 -5.95
C VAL A 275 5.35 0.35 -5.24
N GLY A 276 6.61 0.18 -5.64
CA GLY A 276 7.70 0.95 -5.05
C GLY A 276 8.02 0.63 -3.58
N ASP A 277 7.59 -0.51 -3.04
CA ASP A 277 8.00 -0.96 -1.69
C ASP A 277 9.03 -2.09 -1.72
N GLY A 278 9.11 -2.86 -2.82
CA GLY A 278 10.30 -3.67 -3.15
C GLY A 278 11.48 -2.83 -3.65
N SER A 279 11.27 -1.51 -3.78
CA SER A 279 12.24 -0.52 -4.25
C SER A 279 12.85 0.32 -3.15
N ASP A 280 12.64 0.05 -1.85
CA ASP A 280 13.29 0.86 -0.82
C ASP A 280 14.83 0.76 -0.96
N LEU A 281 15.32 -0.45 -1.25
CA LEU A 281 16.72 -0.73 -1.54
C LEU A 281 17.24 0.03 -2.77
N GLU A 282 16.63 -0.20 -3.94
CA GLU A 282 17.09 0.41 -5.19
C GLU A 282 16.90 1.93 -5.21
N GLN A 283 15.88 2.44 -4.51
CA GLN A 283 15.69 3.87 -4.29
C GLN A 283 16.81 4.44 -3.40
N VAL A 284 17.15 3.78 -2.27
CA VAL A 284 18.30 4.16 -1.44
C VAL A 284 19.56 4.24 -2.30
N LEU A 285 19.85 3.20 -3.08
CA LEU A 285 21.05 3.15 -3.92
C LEU A 285 21.06 4.26 -4.97
N THR A 286 19.92 4.48 -5.65
CA THR A 286 19.78 5.53 -6.68
C THR A 286 19.93 6.93 -6.09
N GLU A 287 19.27 7.22 -4.97
CA GLU A 287 19.32 8.55 -4.33
C GLU A 287 20.71 8.85 -3.76
N VAL A 288 21.38 7.85 -3.20
CA VAL A 288 22.78 8.00 -2.74
C VAL A 288 23.69 8.24 -3.93
N ALA A 289 23.61 7.42 -4.99
CA ALA A 289 24.45 7.57 -6.17
C ALA A 289 24.27 8.93 -6.86
N ALA A 290 23.06 9.49 -6.85
CA ALA A 290 22.77 10.82 -7.41
C ALA A 290 23.52 11.97 -6.71
N ILE A 291 23.90 11.81 -5.44
CA ILE A 291 24.66 12.81 -4.67
C ILE A 291 26.15 12.44 -4.61
N HIS A 292 26.44 11.17 -4.33
CA HIS A 292 27.78 10.69 -4.00
C HIS A 292 28.56 10.16 -5.24
N GLY A 293 27.88 9.95 -6.36
CA GLY A 293 28.44 9.36 -7.59
C GLY A 293 28.38 7.83 -7.64
N MET A 294 28.26 7.15 -6.49
CA MET A 294 28.00 5.72 -6.38
C MET A 294 27.36 5.37 -5.02
N ALA A 295 26.73 4.20 -4.91
CA ALA A 295 26.12 3.75 -3.66
C ALA A 295 27.10 2.89 -2.83
N GLY A 296 28.11 3.52 -2.23
CA GLY A 296 29.05 2.83 -1.32
C GLY A 296 28.49 2.61 0.10
N PRO A 297 29.02 1.65 0.88
CA PRO A 297 28.46 1.24 2.18
C PRO A 297 28.35 2.38 3.20
N TRP A 298 29.32 3.28 3.24
CA TRP A 298 29.33 4.40 4.19
C TRP A 298 28.30 5.48 3.85
N ALA A 299 28.13 5.79 2.56
CA ALA A 299 27.10 6.74 2.11
C ALA A 299 25.69 6.15 2.27
N VAL A 300 25.50 4.86 1.96
CA VAL A 300 24.23 4.17 2.21
C VAL A 300 23.89 4.14 3.70
N ALA A 301 24.85 3.89 4.59
CA ALA A 301 24.63 3.97 6.03
C ALA A 301 24.17 5.37 6.46
N GLY A 302 24.79 6.42 5.94
CA GLY A 302 24.36 7.81 6.19
C GLY A 302 22.94 8.10 5.72
N TYR A 303 22.55 7.56 4.56
CA TYR A 303 21.17 7.69 4.05
C TYR A 303 20.16 7.07 5.00
N ARG A 304 20.45 5.85 5.48
CA ARG A 304 19.58 5.14 6.43
C ARG A 304 19.47 5.86 7.77
N MET A 305 20.59 6.38 8.29
CA MET A 305 20.59 7.21 9.49
C MET A 305 19.71 8.46 9.31
N GLY A 306 19.81 9.13 8.16
CA GLY A 306 19.01 10.31 7.84
C GLY A 306 17.51 10.01 7.75
N ARG A 307 17.12 8.92 7.08
CA ARG A 307 15.71 8.47 7.03
C ARG A 307 15.17 8.13 8.40
N ARG A 308 15.94 7.37 9.19
CA ARG A 308 15.56 7.01 10.54
C ARG A 308 15.36 8.24 11.43
N ALA A 309 16.25 9.23 11.34
CA ALA A 309 16.11 10.47 12.10
C ALA A 309 14.85 11.26 11.73
N LEU A 310 14.55 11.40 10.43
CA LEU A 310 13.31 12.04 9.99
C LEU A 310 12.06 11.31 10.52
N GLN A 311 12.10 9.97 10.56
CA GLN A 311 11.01 9.16 11.09
C GLN A 311 10.81 9.39 12.59
N GLU A 312 11.88 9.27 13.39
CA GLU A 312 11.81 9.47 14.86
C GLU A 312 11.30 10.86 15.21
N MET A 313 11.78 11.89 14.49
CA MET A 313 11.39 13.28 14.73
C MET A 313 10.06 13.66 14.07
N GLY A 314 9.43 12.78 13.28
CA GLY A 314 8.24 13.11 12.49
C GLY A 314 8.44 14.28 11.51
N MET A 315 9.65 14.41 10.95
CA MET A 315 10.04 15.52 10.06
C MET A 315 9.96 15.13 8.58
N LYS A 316 9.63 16.12 7.74
CA LYS A 316 9.67 15.97 6.28
C LYS A 316 11.07 16.27 5.74
N ARG A 317 11.45 15.55 4.68
CA ARG A 317 12.65 15.84 3.89
C ARG A 317 12.66 17.31 3.43
N GLY A 318 13.83 17.95 3.51
CA GLY A 318 14.06 19.32 3.08
C GLY A 318 13.70 20.39 4.11
N SER A 319 13.32 20.01 5.33
CA SER A 319 13.04 20.95 6.41
C SER A 319 14.25 21.82 6.76
N PHE A 320 14.05 23.14 6.85
CA PHE A 320 15.05 24.09 7.36
C PHE A 320 15.15 24.10 8.88
N ASP A 321 14.21 23.44 9.57
CA ASP A 321 14.24 23.30 11.03
C ASP A 321 15.17 22.14 11.47
N LEU A 322 15.63 21.31 10.52
CA LEU A 322 16.61 20.26 10.78
C LEU A 322 18.02 20.81 10.63
N ILE A 323 18.84 20.63 11.67
CA ILE A 323 20.30 20.81 11.62
C ILE A 323 20.95 19.45 11.79
N VAL A 324 21.85 19.10 10.88
CA VAL A 324 22.66 17.88 10.95
C VAL A 324 24.12 18.26 11.22
N THR A 325 24.71 17.65 12.23
CA THR A 325 26.17 17.69 12.45
C THR A 325 26.74 16.28 12.35
N HIS A 326 27.68 16.07 11.44
CA HIS A 326 28.44 14.83 11.32
C HIS A 326 29.86 15.06 11.81
N GLU A 327 30.24 14.41 12.91
CA GLU A 327 31.57 14.47 13.50
C GLU A 327 32.36 13.24 13.05
N CYS A 328 33.49 13.42 12.35
CA CYS A 328 34.28 12.31 11.81
C CYS A 328 35.76 12.66 11.57
N PRO A 329 36.64 11.65 11.41
CA PRO A 329 38.01 11.90 10.96
C PRO A 329 38.02 12.53 9.56
N PRO A 330 39.07 13.30 9.19
CA PRO A 330 39.17 13.92 7.89
C PRO A 330 39.66 12.91 6.82
N GLN A 331 38.94 11.78 6.68
CA GLN A 331 39.21 10.74 5.69
C GLN A 331 37.94 10.39 4.94
N VAL A 332 38.07 10.20 3.62
CA VAL A 332 36.96 10.09 2.66
C VAL A 332 35.91 9.08 3.10
N GLN A 333 36.34 7.89 3.53
CA GLN A 333 35.43 6.82 3.90
C GLN A 333 34.47 7.18 5.05
N TYR A 334 34.89 8.03 5.99
CA TYR A 334 34.02 8.46 7.09
C TYR A 334 33.10 9.59 6.65
N SER A 335 33.64 10.57 5.90
CA SER A 335 32.86 11.72 5.43
C SER A 335 31.74 11.35 4.44
N CYS A 336 31.83 10.21 3.75
CA CYS A 336 30.77 9.67 2.86
C CYS A 336 29.39 9.62 3.54
N ILE A 337 29.34 9.45 4.87
CA ILE A 337 28.09 9.46 5.64
C ILE A 337 27.32 10.77 5.42
N ALA A 338 28.01 11.92 5.33
CA ALA A 338 27.39 13.22 5.13
C ALA A 338 26.62 13.30 3.80
N ASP A 339 27.15 12.72 2.72
CA ASP A 339 26.48 12.69 1.42
C ASP A 339 25.21 11.84 1.46
N GLY A 340 25.27 10.69 2.15
CA GLY A 340 24.11 9.86 2.42
C GLY A 340 23.02 10.61 3.19
N VAL A 341 23.42 11.29 4.27
CA VAL A 341 22.50 12.09 5.08
C VAL A 341 21.89 13.23 4.25
N GLN A 342 22.68 13.88 3.38
CA GLN A 342 22.18 14.89 2.45
C GLN A 342 21.14 14.31 1.50
N ALA A 343 21.40 13.15 0.90
CA ALA A 343 20.47 12.47 0.01
C ALA A 343 19.12 12.19 0.71
N ALA A 344 19.16 11.60 1.90
CA ALA A 344 17.98 11.24 2.68
C ALA A 344 17.19 12.45 3.20
N THR A 345 17.88 13.42 3.81
CA THR A 345 17.24 14.49 4.58
C THR A 345 17.01 15.77 3.76
N GLY A 346 17.76 15.95 2.68
CA GLY A 346 17.79 17.21 1.94
C GLY A 346 18.47 18.36 2.69
N ALA A 347 19.08 18.11 3.86
CA ALA A 347 20.02 19.04 4.49
C ALA A 347 21.30 19.10 3.64
N SER A 348 21.95 20.26 3.56
CA SER A 348 23.15 20.40 2.74
C SER A 348 24.06 21.50 3.25
N ALA A 349 25.33 21.45 2.83
CA ALA A 349 26.29 22.51 3.12
C ALA A 349 25.79 23.87 2.58
N GLY A 350 25.16 23.90 1.40
CA GLY A 350 24.61 25.13 0.82
C GLY A 350 23.41 25.70 1.57
N LYS A 351 22.59 24.85 2.21
CA LYS A 351 21.53 25.28 3.14
C LYS A 351 22.06 25.64 4.54
N LEU A 352 23.37 25.45 4.77
CA LEU A 352 24.05 25.67 6.03
C LEU A 352 23.46 24.87 7.20
N ASN A 353 22.78 23.76 6.89
CA ASN A 353 22.12 22.91 7.87
C ASN A 353 22.63 21.46 7.84
N LEU A 354 23.70 21.20 7.09
CA LEU A 354 24.55 20.01 7.23
C LEU A 354 25.98 20.49 7.48
N ILE A 355 26.55 20.12 8.62
CA ILE A 355 27.86 20.55 9.08
C ILE A 355 28.73 19.32 9.31
N VAL A 356 29.88 19.25 8.64
CA VAL A 356 30.90 18.23 8.92
C VAL A 356 31.94 18.83 9.85
N ARG A 357 32.24 18.16 10.96
CA ARG A 357 33.23 18.58 11.95
C ARG A 357 34.27 17.49 12.13
N GLU A 358 35.53 17.90 12.28
CA GLU A 358 36.62 16.97 12.54
C GLU A 358 36.50 16.38 13.95
N ALA A 359 36.60 15.06 14.06
CA ALA A 359 36.63 14.33 15.32
C ALA A 359 37.42 13.02 15.19
N PRO A 360 38.00 12.49 16.28
CA PRO A 360 38.58 11.14 16.29
C PRO A 360 37.55 10.06 15.93
N ALA A 361 38.01 8.92 15.41
CA ALA A 361 37.13 7.84 14.96
C ALA A 361 36.25 7.31 16.11
N GLU A 362 36.76 7.30 17.32
CA GLU A 362 36.10 6.85 18.55
C GLU A 362 34.92 7.76 18.94
N GLN A 363 34.95 9.02 18.48
CA GLN A 363 33.91 10.03 18.75
C GLN A 363 33.00 10.26 17.54
N MET A 364 33.16 9.47 16.47
CA MET A 364 32.40 9.65 15.25
C MET A 364 30.92 9.38 15.46
N ARG A 365 30.09 10.38 15.18
CA ARG A 365 28.63 10.35 15.35
C ARG A 365 27.93 11.30 14.38
N THR A 366 26.64 11.10 14.17
CA THR A 366 25.78 12.04 13.46
C THR A 366 24.65 12.48 14.38
N THR A 367 24.55 13.80 14.58
CA THR A 367 23.52 14.44 15.41
C THR A 367 22.52 15.15 14.52
N PHE A 368 21.25 14.80 14.65
CA PHE A 368 20.11 15.45 14.03
C PHE A 368 19.40 16.27 15.09
N ALA A 369 19.33 17.59 14.93
CA ALA A 369 18.75 18.49 15.91
C ALA A 369 17.59 19.28 15.28
N ARG A 370 16.47 19.36 16.01
CA ARG A 370 15.37 20.26 15.67
C ARG A 370 15.69 21.64 16.24
N LYS A 371 15.91 22.62 15.38
CA LYS A 371 16.27 23.98 15.78
C LYS A 371 15.20 24.62 16.68
N SER A 372 13.92 24.37 16.40
CA SER A 372 12.80 24.98 17.13
C SER A 372 12.62 24.47 18.57
N THR A 373 12.95 23.21 18.86
CA THR A 373 12.70 22.61 20.19
C THR A 373 13.96 22.22 20.94
N GLY A 374 15.08 22.04 20.24
CA GLY A 374 16.29 21.43 20.80
C GLY A 374 16.23 19.90 20.94
N GLU A 375 15.16 19.26 20.44
CA GLU A 375 15.08 17.80 20.30
C GLU A 375 16.27 17.29 19.47
N THR A 376 16.90 16.20 19.93
CA THR A 376 18.03 15.60 19.22
C THR A 376 17.88 14.09 19.06
N VAL A 377 18.32 13.61 17.90
CA VAL A 377 18.56 12.19 17.62
C VAL A 377 20.04 12.04 17.28
N ILE A 378 20.77 11.26 18.06
CA ILE A 378 22.20 10.99 17.87
C ILE A 378 22.35 9.55 17.42
N MET A 379 23.12 9.34 16.35
CA MET A 379 23.39 8.01 15.81
C MET A 379 24.87 7.73 15.67
N GLU A 380 25.27 6.53 16.07
CA GLU A 380 26.65 6.02 16.02
C GLU A 380 26.69 4.68 15.30
N LEU A 381 27.55 4.56 14.28
CA LEU A 381 27.75 3.27 13.60
C LEU A 381 28.37 2.25 14.54
N THR A 382 27.83 1.03 14.49
CA THR A 382 28.29 -0.06 15.37
C THR A 382 29.74 -0.45 15.09
N PRO A 383 30.47 -0.98 16.09
CA PRO A 383 31.81 -1.54 15.86
C PRO A 383 31.81 -2.67 14.82
N ALA A 384 30.70 -3.42 14.72
CA ALA A 384 30.55 -4.50 13.74
C ALA A 384 30.49 -3.96 12.31
N PHE A 385 29.69 -2.91 12.07
CA PHE A 385 29.65 -2.21 10.79
C PHE A 385 31.05 -1.74 10.38
N ARG A 386 31.74 -1.01 11.28
CA ARG A 386 33.07 -0.45 10.98
C ARG A 386 34.06 -1.54 10.59
N ARG A 387 34.17 -2.62 11.37
CA ARG A 387 35.08 -3.73 11.06
C ARG A 387 34.77 -4.37 9.71
N ARG A 388 33.49 -4.49 9.33
CA ARG A 388 33.05 -5.14 8.10
C ARG A 388 33.31 -4.28 6.86
N PHE A 389 33.10 -2.96 6.95
CA PHE A 389 33.07 -2.09 5.77
C PHE A 389 34.22 -1.07 5.67
N LEU A 390 35.19 -1.08 6.59
CA LEU A 390 36.30 -0.11 6.57
C LEU A 390 37.21 -0.26 5.34
N ASN A 391 37.53 -1.51 4.95
CA ASN A 391 38.54 -1.81 3.93
C ASN A 391 37.95 -2.56 2.73
N VAL A 392 36.73 -2.20 2.31
CA VAL A 392 36.08 -2.83 1.15
C VAL A 392 36.83 -2.43 -0.13
N PRO A 393 37.25 -3.40 -0.98
CA PRO A 393 37.87 -3.10 -2.27
C PRO A 393 36.96 -2.26 -3.17
N TYR A 394 37.55 -1.38 -3.99
CA TYR A 394 36.80 -0.43 -4.81
C TYR A 394 35.75 -1.11 -5.72
N ASP A 395 36.11 -2.23 -6.37
CA ASP A 395 35.23 -3.02 -7.24
C ASP A 395 34.08 -3.73 -6.50
N LYS A 396 34.10 -3.72 -5.16
CA LYS A 396 33.07 -4.31 -4.29
C LYS A 396 32.21 -3.28 -3.57
N LEU A 397 32.46 -1.99 -3.76
CA LEU A 397 31.76 -0.94 -3.01
C LEU A 397 30.25 -0.92 -3.26
N GLU A 398 29.79 -1.08 -4.50
CA GLU A 398 28.34 -1.08 -4.80
C GLU A 398 27.64 -2.31 -4.22
N ALA A 399 28.28 -3.48 -4.29
CA ALA A 399 27.76 -4.70 -3.68
C ALA A 399 27.68 -4.55 -2.15
N ALA A 400 28.70 -3.96 -1.53
CA ALA A 400 28.68 -3.66 -0.09
C ALA A 400 27.63 -2.59 0.25
N GLY A 401 27.40 -1.59 -0.60
CA GLY A 401 26.32 -0.62 -0.43
C GLY A 401 24.95 -1.26 -0.47
N ARG A 402 24.70 -2.15 -1.43
CA ARG A 402 23.47 -2.95 -1.49
C ARG A 402 23.28 -3.80 -0.23
N GLU A 403 24.35 -4.42 0.25
CA GLU A 403 24.32 -5.17 1.51
C GLU A 403 23.91 -4.27 2.69
N VAL A 404 24.54 -3.11 2.85
CA VAL A 404 24.20 -2.14 3.90
C VAL A 404 22.77 -1.63 3.77
N ALA A 405 22.26 -1.43 2.55
CA ALA A 405 20.88 -1.01 2.34
C ALA A 405 19.86 -2.07 2.81
N ALA A 406 20.24 -3.36 2.79
CA ALA A 406 19.40 -4.48 3.23
C ALA A 406 19.53 -4.85 4.72
N MET A 407 20.59 -4.41 5.42
CA MET A 407 20.85 -4.81 6.82
C MET A 407 19.74 -4.36 7.80
N PRO A 408 19.57 -4.97 8.98
CA PRO A 408 18.74 -4.39 10.04
C PRO A 408 19.37 -3.10 10.63
N ASP A 409 18.56 -2.09 10.96
CA ASP A 409 19.06 -0.81 11.55
C ASP A 409 19.93 -1.05 12.78
N GLY A 410 19.54 -1.98 13.67
CA GLY A 410 20.26 -2.28 14.91
C GLY A 410 21.64 -2.91 14.70
N GLU A 411 21.91 -3.46 13.52
CA GLU A 411 23.25 -3.93 13.14
C GLU A 411 24.11 -2.78 12.60
N LEU A 412 23.50 -1.73 12.04
CA LEU A 412 24.18 -0.59 11.44
C LEU A 412 24.57 0.47 12.45
N PHE A 413 23.62 0.93 13.27
CA PHE A 413 23.82 2.05 14.18
C PHE A 413 23.03 1.91 15.48
N ARG A 414 23.53 2.59 16.52
CA ARG A 414 22.80 2.84 17.76
C ARG A 414 22.14 4.20 17.69
N VAL A 415 20.98 4.34 18.35
CA VAL A 415 20.20 5.59 18.38
C VAL A 415 20.06 6.03 19.83
N ALA A 416 20.31 7.30 20.10
CA ALA A 416 20.01 7.97 21.37
C ALA A 416 19.12 9.20 21.08
N ILE A 417 17.99 9.30 21.76
CA ILE A 417 17.00 10.37 21.57
C ILE A 417 16.94 11.20 22.85
N SER A 418 16.90 12.52 22.69
CA SER A 418 16.68 13.46 23.80
C SER A 418 15.59 14.46 23.44
N ASP A 419 14.58 14.56 24.30
CA ASP A 419 13.56 15.59 24.21
C ASP A 419 14.18 16.93 24.62
N GLY A 420 14.05 17.94 23.76
CA GLY A 420 14.56 19.28 24.05
C GLY A 420 13.80 19.92 25.21
N GLY A 421 14.51 20.34 26.26
CA GLY A 421 13.94 21.16 27.33
C GLY A 421 13.74 22.60 26.84
N ALA A 422 12.51 23.13 26.96
CA ALA A 422 12.24 24.54 26.76
C ALA A 422 13.19 25.39 27.64
N PRO A 423 13.76 26.50 27.15
CA PRO A 423 14.50 27.42 28.01
C PRO A 423 13.53 27.94 29.08
N GLY A 424 13.83 27.60 30.35
CA GLY A 424 13.04 28.01 31.50
C GLY A 424 12.79 29.51 31.48
N GLY A 425 11.52 29.89 31.57
CA GLY A 425 11.12 31.29 31.73
C GLY A 425 11.74 31.90 32.99
N PRO A 426 11.83 33.24 33.06
CA PRO A 426 12.53 33.91 34.15
C PRO A 426 11.88 33.55 35.49
N THR A 427 12.67 33.02 36.40
CA THR A 427 12.33 32.96 37.82
C THR A 427 12.13 34.39 38.31
N THR A 428 10.90 34.77 38.62
CA THR A 428 10.58 35.96 39.41
C THR A 428 11.04 35.72 40.85
N GLY A 429 12.33 35.95 41.09
CA GLY A 429 12.87 36.07 42.43
C GLY A 429 12.47 37.41 43.02
N GLY A 430 11.51 37.38 43.95
CA GLY A 430 11.19 38.53 44.77
C GLY A 430 12.34 38.91 45.71
N ARG A 431 12.54 40.21 45.87
CA ARG A 431 12.76 40.90 47.14
C ARG A 431 12.35 42.35 47.00
#